data_AF-A0A9E0WD35-F1
#
_entry.id   AF-A0A9E0WD35-F1
#
_cell.length_a   1.000
_cell.length_b   1.000
_cell.length_c   1.000
_cell.angle_alpha   90.00
_cell.angle_beta   90.00
_cell.angle_gamma   90.00
#
_symmetry.space_group_name_H-M   'P 1'
#
loop_
_entity.id
_entity.type
_entity.pdbx_description
1 polymer ?
#
loop_
_entity_poly.entity_id
_entity_poly.type
_entity_poly.pdbx_seq_one_letter_code
_entity_poly.pdbx_strand_id
1 'polypeptide(L)' 'MYFESLAAVWHMDGHGFYVWLAYALTALPLVLMVWLPVKRIRQHWRWLQAEQRRSAAATQPTAMGSDV' A
#
# COMPACT_ATOMS: atom_id res chain seq x y z
N MET A 1 -31.51 -23.03 0.06
CA MET A 1 -30.25 -22.28 0.33
C MET A 1 -30.11 -21.30 -0.81
N TYR A 2 -30.08 -19.98 -0.56
CA TYR A 2 -30.40 -18.95 -1.58
C TYR A 2 -29.36 -18.77 -2.71
N PHE A 3 -28.25 -19.51 -2.68
CA PHE A 3 -27.26 -19.54 -3.76
C PHE A 3 -26.80 -20.98 -3.99
N GLU A 4 -27.23 -21.61 -5.09
CA GLU A 4 -26.79 -22.96 -5.49
C GLU A 4 -25.31 -23.02 -5.90
N SER A 5 -24.69 -21.87 -6.24
CA SER A 5 -23.27 -21.81 -6.65
C SER A 5 -22.70 -20.39 -6.63
N LEU A 6 -21.38 -20.26 -6.54
CA LEU A 6 -20.65 -18.99 -6.73
C LEU A 6 -20.92 -18.36 -8.12
N ALA A 7 -21.31 -19.18 -9.11
CA ALA A 7 -21.68 -18.71 -10.43
C ALA A 7 -23.02 -17.94 -10.43
N ALA A 8 -23.97 -18.31 -9.56
CA ALA A 8 -25.24 -17.59 -9.41
C ALA A 8 -25.05 -16.17 -8.86
N VAL A 9 -24.03 -15.98 -8.01
CA VAL A 9 -23.64 -14.66 -7.48
C VAL A 9 -23.06 -13.77 -8.59
N TRP A 10 -22.36 -14.35 -9.57
CA TRP A 10 -21.82 -13.60 -10.70
C TRP A 10 -22.85 -13.34 -11.79
N HIS A 11 -23.76 -14.29 -12.03
CA HIS A 11 -24.73 -14.15 -13.10
C HIS A 11 -25.98 -13.37 -12.69
N MET A 12 -26.40 -13.34 -11.41
CA MET A 12 -27.59 -12.59 -10.90
C MET A 12 -28.68 -12.44 -11.98
N ASP A 13 -29.18 -13.58 -12.46
CA ASP A 13 -30.26 -13.66 -13.45
C ASP A 13 -30.02 -12.87 -14.77
N GLY A 14 -28.75 -12.78 -15.20
CA GLY A 14 -28.31 -12.07 -16.41
C GLY A 14 -27.82 -10.63 -16.19
N HIS A 15 -27.99 -10.06 -14.99
CA HIS A 15 -27.65 -8.67 -14.70
C HIS A 15 -26.40 -8.46 -13.84
N GLY A 16 -25.74 -9.53 -13.40
CA GLY A 16 -24.60 -9.43 -12.48
C GLY A 16 -23.46 -8.53 -13.00
N PHE A 17 -23.21 -8.49 -14.31
CA PHE A 17 -22.18 -7.62 -14.90
C PHE A 17 -22.41 -6.13 -14.60
N TYR A 18 -23.65 -5.64 -14.72
CA TYR A 18 -23.98 -4.24 -14.42
C TYR A 18 -23.79 -3.91 -12.95
N VAL A 19 -24.19 -4.84 -12.07
CA VAL A 19 -24.07 -4.71 -10.62
C VAL A 19 -22.60 -4.62 -10.22
N TRP A 20 -21.77 -5.55 -10.70
CA TRP A 20 -20.33 -5.55 -10.44
C TRP A 20 -19.63 -4.32 -11.03
N LEU A 21 -20.05 -3.82 -12.20
CA LEU A 21 -19.52 -2.56 -12.74
C LEU A 21 -19.86 -1.37 -11.86
N ALA A 22 -21.09 -1.25 -11.35
CA ALA A 22 -21.49 -0.17 -10.44
C ALA A 22 -20.68 -0.23 -9.12
N TYR A 23 -20.49 -1.42 -8.56
CA TYR A 23 -19.61 -1.62 -7.40
C TYR A 23 -18.15 -1.29 -7.72
N ALA A 24 -17.63 -1.69 -8.89
CA ALA A 24 -16.27 -1.37 -9.30
C ALA A 24 -16.08 0.14 -9.48
N LEU A 25 -17.02 0.83 -10.13
CA LEU A 25 -17.00 2.28 -10.32
C LEU A 25 -16.98 3.07 -9.01
N THR A 26 -17.62 2.55 -7.97
CA THR A 26 -17.64 3.20 -6.64
C THR A 26 -16.45 2.78 -5.77
N ALA A 27 -16.06 1.51 -5.79
CA ALA A 27 -14.91 1.01 -5.04
C ALA A 27 -13.57 1.53 -5.59
N LEU A 28 -13.44 1.70 -6.91
CA LEU A 28 -12.20 2.12 -7.56
C LEU A 28 -11.68 3.47 -7.03
N PRO A 29 -12.45 4.58 -6.99
CA PRO A 29 -11.97 5.84 -6.45
C PRO A 29 -11.64 5.75 -4.96
N LEU A 30 -12.39 4.98 -4.16
CA LEU A 30 -12.08 4.75 -2.74
C LEU A 30 -10.73 4.04 -2.57
N VAL A 31 -10.51 2.98 -3.34
CA VAL A 31 -9.24 2.24 -3.34
C VAL A 31 -8.10 3.15 -3.79
N LEU A 32 -8.29 3.95 -4.84
CA LEU A 32 -7.27 4.88 -5.32
C LEU A 32 -6.93 5.95 -4.28
N MET A 33 -7.94 6.49 -3.60
CA MET A 33 -7.78 7.51 -2.57
C MET A 33 -6.95 7.01 -1.38
N VAL A 34 -7.02 5.73 -1.05
CA VAL A 34 -6.18 5.10 -0.02
C VAL A 34 -4.83 4.65 -0.58
N TRP A 35 -4.80 4.06 -1.78
CA TRP A 35 -3.60 3.46 -2.35
C TRP A 35 -2.55 4.50 -2.76
N LEU A 36 -2.96 5.61 -3.39
CA LEU A 36 -2.05 6.67 -3.82
C LEU A 36 -1.23 7.27 -2.66
N PRO A 37 -1.82 7.71 -1.53
CA PRO A 37 -1.04 8.25 -0.42
C PRO A 37 -0.18 7.17 0.25
N VAL A 38 -0.68 5.94 0.40
CA VAL A 38 0.11 4.83 0.97
C VAL A 38 1.35 4.55 0.13
N LYS A 39 1.21 4.53 -1.21
CA LYS A 39 2.34 4.34 -2.13
C LYS A 39 3.37 5.47 -1.97
N ARG A 40 2.93 6.72 -1.83
CA ARG A 40 3.81 7.89 -1.69
C ARG A 40 4.52 7.92 -0.34
N ILE A 41 3.81 7.62 0.75
CA ILE A 41 4.37 7.52 2.11
C ILE A 41 5.47 6.46 2.14
N ARG A 42 5.25 5.29 1.55
CA ARG A 42 6.27 4.22 1.46
C ARG A 42 7.54 4.67 0.74
N GLN A 43 7.46 5.59 -0.22
CA GLN A 43 8.65 6.15 -0.86
C GLN A 43 9.41 7.07 0.10
N HIS A 44 8.72 7.94 0.83
CA HIS A 44 9.35 8.86 1.79
C HIS A 44 10.05 8.13 2.93
N TRP A 45 9.47 7.04 3.45
CA TRP A 45 10.12 6.22 4.48
C TRP A 45 11.47 5.65 4.06
N ARG A 46 11.64 5.29 2.78
CA ARG A 46 12.93 4.79 2.27
C ARG A 46 14.01 5.86 2.28
N TRP A 47 13.63 7.10 1.97
CA TRP A 47 14.55 8.25 2.03
C TRP A 47 14.99 8.54 3.46
N LEU A 48 14.06 8.54 4.42
CA LEU A 48 14.40 8.72 5.84
C LEU A 48 15.34 7.62 6.35
N GLN A 49 15.09 6.35 6.01
CA GLN A 49 15.96 5.25 6.42
C GLN A 49 17.38 5.37 5.84
N ALA A 50 17.50 5.84 4.59
CA ALA A 50 18.81 6.06 3.97
C ALA A 50 19.59 7.16 4.69
N GLU A 51 18.92 8.25 5.10
CA GLU A 51 19.55 9.36 5.80
C GLU A 51 19.97 8.97 7.22
N GLN A 52 19.11 8.27 7.97
CA GLN A 52 19.44 7.76 9.31
C GLN A 52 20.69 6.87 9.32
N ARG A 53 20.86 6.02 8.30
CA ARG A 53 22.06 5.18 8.16
C ARG A 53 23.32 6.00 7.97
N ARG A 54 23.25 7.11 7.23
CA ARG A 54 24.39 8.02 7.02
C ARG A 54 24.74 8.80 8.29
N SER A 55 23.72 9.31 8.99
CA SER A 55 23.95 10.00 10.28
C SER A 55 24.51 9.06 11.35
N ALA A 56 24.02 7.82 11.44
CA ALA A 56 24.55 6.83 12.37
C ALA A 56 26.01 6.44 12.09
N ALA A 57 26.44 6.43 10.82
CA ALA A 57 27.83 6.20 10.45
C ALA A 57 28.73 7.41 10.76
N ALA A 58 28.20 8.64 10.65
CA ALA A 58 28.94 9.86 10.98
C ALA A 58 29.08 10.11 12.49
N THR A 59 28.18 9.55 13.33
CA THR A 59 28.27 9.57 14.80
C THR A 59 29.09 8.40 15.37
N GLN A 60 29.99 7.78 14.61
CA GLN A 60 31.15 7.10 15.20
C GLN A 60 32.25 8.15 15.38
N PRO A 61 32.32 8.85 16.54
CA PRO A 61 33.49 9.62 16.88
C PRO A 61 34.64 8.61 17.01
N THR A 62 35.56 8.65 16.06
CA THR A 62 36.99 8.74 16.36
C THR A 62 37.39 8.27 17.77
N ALA A 63 37.23 6.97 18.05
CA ALA A 63 37.87 6.28 19.16
C ALA A 63 39.33 5.94 18.80
N MET A 64 40.03 6.94 18.24
CA MET A 64 41.43 6.83 17.80
C MET A 64 42.13 8.17 18.04
N GLY A 65 41.94 8.69 19.25
CA GLY A 65 42.55 9.92 19.77
C GLY A 65 42.92 9.77 21.25
N SER A 66 43.30 8.57 21.68
CA SER A 66 43.71 8.27 23.06
C SER A 66 44.96 7.38 23.10
N ASP A 67 45.95 7.69 22.28
CA ASP A 67 47.33 7.24 22.45
C ASP A 67 48.23 8.45 22.18
N VAL A 68 48.40 9.28 23.21
CA VAL A 68 49.42 10.34 23.30
C VAL A 68 50.31 9.99 24.47
#